data_AF-A0AAV7VKM5-F1
#
_entry.id   AF-A0AAV7VKM5-F1
#
_cell.length_a   1.000
_cell.length_b   1.000
_cell.length_c   1.000
_cell.angle_alpha   90.00
_cell.angle_beta   90.00
_cell.angle_gamma   90.00
#
_symmetry.space_group_name_H-M   'P 1'
#
loop_
_entity.id
_entity.type
_entity.pdbx_description
1 polymer ?
#
loop_
_entity_poly.entity_id
_entity_poly.type
_entity_poly.pdbx_seq_one_letter_code
_entity_poly.pdbx_strand_id
1 'polypeptide(L)'
;MAMLRRLEQTPRYLLVCDRSSFKGEKSKHAERVREHPFNYRVSFLIPECGSLPEGLKNTINNMGKFYLIKNVSLHELASTEFINMFIKKGSFYALSYNTKIDQDNCVAVLPTGKLILSVDKDTFEDLGLEGVRSHYAGKTPMKYIIKIDLTEAAFAPDGKKYKRVTWALTEKKSMNFDFLMAWHCTGVEGAVESMIKSYFSKYETKEHCPKIDMRILRDLPCPVVQNLDYKGKPEESCSAEELFDWIGAVSNNVDCNNHADSFISTYGCPDPSTVLDQAYLCTVSGFIIPDKVYELLEHLRLYFEEPKLSQWLTLTVHGFADSPVSWRENEHGFFKGGENLYTFVIFNNQDYWLLMAVGTNDDCPP
;
A
#
# COMPACT_ATOMS: atom_id res chain seq x y z
N MET A 1 -16.00 -5.71 -37.57
CA MET A 1 -14.57 -5.35 -37.36
C MET A 1 -14.31 -4.58 -36.07
N ALA A 2 -15.05 -3.51 -35.72
CA ALA A 2 -14.80 -2.75 -34.48
C ALA A 2 -14.98 -3.55 -33.18
N MET A 3 -15.89 -4.53 -33.16
CA MET A 3 -16.12 -5.41 -32.02
C MET A 3 -14.97 -6.40 -31.79
N LEU A 4 -14.40 -6.96 -32.86
CA LEU A 4 -13.24 -7.86 -32.79
C LEU A 4 -12.00 -7.13 -32.24
N ARG A 5 -11.78 -5.88 -32.68
CA ARG A 5 -10.68 -5.04 -32.15
C ARG A 5 -10.77 -4.78 -30.64
N ARG A 6 -11.98 -4.73 -30.05
CA ARG A 6 -12.14 -4.56 -28.60
C ARG A 6 -11.87 -5.84 -27.81
N LEU A 7 -11.96 -7.01 -28.42
CA LEU A 7 -11.64 -8.29 -27.79
C LEU A 7 -10.12 -8.53 -27.74
N GLU A 8 -9.38 -7.98 -28.71
CA GLU A 8 -7.91 -8.06 -28.78
C GLU A 8 -7.21 -6.92 -28.02
N GLN A 9 -7.96 -5.92 -27.54
CA GLN A 9 -7.39 -4.80 -26.79
C GLN A 9 -6.97 -5.24 -25.39
N THR A 10 -5.68 -5.04 -25.07
CA THR A 10 -5.16 -5.23 -23.72
C THR A 10 -5.63 -4.10 -22.80
N PRO A 11 -5.93 -4.40 -21.52
CA PRO A 11 -6.12 -3.34 -20.54
C PRO A 11 -4.85 -2.50 -20.45
N ARG A 12 -4.99 -1.21 -20.15
CA ARG A 12 -3.83 -0.36 -19.88
C ARG A 12 -3.24 -0.79 -18.53
N TYR A 13 -1.95 -1.00 -18.49
CA TYR A 13 -1.15 -1.16 -17.28
C TYR A 13 0.09 -0.27 -17.44
N LEU A 14 0.59 0.25 -16.32
CA LEU A 14 1.81 1.05 -16.31
C LEU A 14 2.73 0.52 -15.22
N LEU A 15 3.94 0.14 -15.64
CA LEU A 15 5.07 -0.12 -14.75
C LEU A 15 6.07 1.01 -14.93
N VAL A 16 6.32 1.76 -13.86
CA VAL A 16 7.38 2.78 -13.83
C VAL A 16 8.58 2.19 -13.13
N CYS A 17 9.75 2.30 -13.76
CA CYS A 17 11.01 1.82 -13.20
C CYS A 17 12.00 2.99 -13.09
N ASP A 18 12.31 3.38 -11.87
CA ASP A 18 13.29 4.41 -11.55
C ASP A 18 14.52 3.78 -10.89
N ARG A 19 15.71 4.33 -11.17
CA ARG A 19 16.95 4.02 -10.45
C ARG A 19 17.42 5.23 -9.68
N SER A 20 17.81 5.03 -8.43
CA SER A 20 18.36 6.08 -7.58
C SER A 20 19.30 5.47 -6.54
N SER A 21 19.80 6.29 -5.62
CA SER A 21 20.69 5.88 -4.53
C SER A 21 20.11 6.34 -3.20
N PHE A 22 20.21 5.53 -2.15
CA PHE A 22 19.79 5.94 -0.81
C PHE A 22 20.65 7.09 -0.27
N LYS A 23 21.90 7.21 -0.74
CA LYS A 23 22.83 8.29 -0.36
C LYS A 23 22.65 9.56 -1.20
N GLY A 24 21.83 9.52 -2.25
CA GLY A 24 21.61 10.68 -3.12
C GLY A 24 20.80 11.76 -2.42
N GLU A 25 21.25 13.01 -2.46
CA GLU A 25 20.52 14.16 -1.87
C GLU A 25 19.11 14.36 -2.46
N LYS A 26 18.92 13.95 -3.73
CA LYS A 26 17.63 14.03 -4.44
C LYS A 26 16.80 12.77 -4.31
N SER A 27 17.22 11.82 -3.49
CA SER A 27 16.54 10.54 -3.32
C SER A 27 15.20 10.71 -2.63
N LYS A 28 14.14 10.16 -3.23
CA LYS A 28 12.77 10.29 -2.73
C LYS A 28 12.21 9.01 -2.12
N HIS A 29 13.06 8.00 -1.83
CA HIS A 29 12.61 6.70 -1.30
C HIS A 29 11.73 6.84 -0.04
N ALA A 30 12.11 7.72 0.89
CA ALA A 30 11.36 7.96 2.12
C ALA A 30 10.01 8.66 1.87
N GLU A 31 9.97 9.59 0.91
CA GLU A 31 8.75 10.26 0.48
C GLU A 31 7.81 9.24 -0.17
N ARG A 32 8.32 8.42 -1.10
CA ARG A 32 7.55 7.39 -1.82
C ARG A 32 6.83 6.42 -0.89
N VAL A 33 7.53 5.88 0.10
CA VAL A 33 6.92 4.97 1.07
C VAL A 33 5.78 5.68 1.83
N ARG A 34 6.00 6.93 2.28
CA ARG A 34 4.99 7.71 3.02
C ARG A 34 3.82 8.18 2.17
N GLU A 35 4.03 8.39 0.87
CA GLU A 35 2.99 8.72 -0.10
C GLU A 35 2.04 7.55 -0.36
N HIS A 36 2.30 6.34 0.14
CA HIS A 36 1.43 5.18 -0.04
C HIS A 36 0.76 4.77 1.30
N PRO A 37 -0.40 5.38 1.65
CA PRO A 37 -0.93 5.37 3.02
C PRO A 37 -1.49 4.02 3.49
N PHE A 38 -2.07 3.23 2.59
CA PHE A 38 -2.80 2.01 2.96
C PHE A 38 -2.10 0.76 2.42
N ASN A 39 -1.33 0.08 3.27
CA ASN A 39 -0.54 -1.10 2.92
C ASN A 39 -1.18 -2.37 3.49
N TYR A 40 -1.42 -3.35 2.63
CA TYR A 40 -2.01 -4.63 3.01
C TYR A 40 -0.96 -5.73 3.20
N ARG A 41 -0.03 -5.86 2.25
CA ARG A 41 0.96 -6.95 2.22
C ARG A 41 2.35 -6.39 1.95
N VAL A 42 3.30 -6.67 2.84
CA VAL A 42 4.71 -6.29 2.73
C VAL A 42 5.55 -7.56 2.70
N SER A 43 6.25 -7.78 1.60
CA SER A 43 7.08 -8.97 1.39
C SER A 43 8.51 -8.58 1.07
N PHE A 44 9.49 -9.29 1.61
CA PHE A 44 10.89 -9.10 1.23
C PHE A 44 11.57 -10.45 0.97
N LEU A 45 12.46 -10.47 -0.02
CA LEU A 45 13.26 -11.63 -0.39
C LEU A 45 14.75 -11.29 -0.21
N ILE A 46 15.47 -12.13 0.53
CA ILE A 46 16.92 -12.03 0.68
C ILE A 46 17.56 -13.29 0.08
N PRO A 47 18.19 -13.18 -1.10
CA PRO A 47 19.01 -14.25 -1.67
C PRO A 47 20.14 -14.68 -0.72
N GLU A 48 20.59 -15.93 -0.82
CA GLU A 48 21.72 -16.49 -0.05
C GLU A 48 21.59 -16.30 1.47
N CYS A 49 20.37 -16.38 1.99
CA CYS A 49 20.06 -16.14 3.40
C CYS A 49 19.31 -17.33 4.02
N GLY A 50 19.98 -18.05 4.93
CA GLY A 50 19.38 -19.15 5.68
C GLY A 50 18.73 -18.75 7.00
N SER A 51 19.05 -17.56 7.52
CA SER A 51 18.46 -17.08 8.77
C SER A 51 18.47 -15.55 8.83
N LEU A 52 17.36 -14.99 9.33
CA LEU A 52 17.20 -13.55 9.41
C LEU A 52 18.01 -12.95 10.59
N PRO A 53 18.73 -11.83 10.40
CA PRO A 53 19.37 -11.08 11.48
C PRO A 53 18.37 -10.60 12.54
N GLU A 54 18.83 -10.48 13.79
CA GLU A 54 17.96 -10.12 14.93
C GLU A 54 17.30 -8.75 14.78
N GLY A 55 18.02 -7.75 14.24
CA GLY A 55 17.46 -6.43 13.96
C GLY A 55 16.21 -6.51 13.06
N LEU A 56 16.31 -7.24 11.94
CA LEU A 56 15.19 -7.44 11.02
C LEU A 56 14.05 -8.25 11.63
N LYS A 57 14.35 -9.30 12.42
CA LYS A 57 13.32 -10.06 13.17
C LYS A 57 12.52 -9.15 14.10
N ASN A 58 13.22 -8.29 14.85
CA ASN A 58 12.58 -7.34 15.76
C ASN A 58 11.72 -6.34 15.01
N THR A 59 12.19 -5.79 13.89
CA THR A 59 11.38 -4.88 13.05
C THR A 59 10.09 -5.54 12.57
N ILE A 60 10.15 -6.80 12.12
CA ILE A 60 8.98 -7.55 11.62
C ILE A 60 7.98 -7.82 12.75
N ASN A 61 8.48 -8.23 13.92
CA ASN A 61 7.63 -8.47 15.08
C ASN A 61 6.99 -7.18 15.61
N ASN A 62 7.59 -6.02 15.31
CA ASN A 62 7.13 -4.69 15.72
C ASN A 62 6.45 -3.91 14.58
N MET A 63 5.84 -4.59 13.62
CA MET A 63 5.04 -3.99 12.53
C MET A 63 3.77 -3.25 12.99
N GLY A 64 3.51 -3.26 14.31
CA GLY A 64 2.41 -2.54 14.94
C GLY A 64 1.13 -3.36 15.02
N LYS A 65 0.18 -2.84 15.79
CA LYS A 65 -1.18 -3.37 15.90
C LYS A 65 -2.13 -2.50 15.07
N PHE A 66 -3.23 -3.08 14.65
CA PHE A 66 -4.34 -2.37 14.04
C PHE A 66 -5.67 -2.81 14.63
N TYR A 67 -6.71 -2.03 14.41
CA TYR A 67 -8.01 -2.22 15.03
C TYR A 67 -9.07 -2.37 13.95
N LEU A 68 -9.94 -3.37 14.12
CA LEU A 68 -11.20 -3.45 13.40
C LEU A 68 -12.30 -2.93 14.33
N ILE A 69 -12.91 -1.82 13.97
CA ILE A 69 -13.98 -1.19 14.76
C ILE A 69 -15.25 -1.18 13.91
N LYS A 70 -16.32 -1.80 14.42
CA LYS A 70 -17.55 -1.98 13.65
C LYS A 70 -18.55 -0.86 13.83
N ASN A 71 -19.31 -0.59 12.76
CA ASN A 71 -20.46 0.30 12.75
C ASN A 71 -20.16 1.71 13.31
N VAL A 72 -18.98 2.25 13.00
CA VAL A 72 -18.55 3.60 13.42
C VAL A 72 -19.27 4.63 12.57
N SER A 73 -19.89 5.62 13.23
CA SER A 73 -20.54 6.73 12.55
C SER A 73 -19.51 7.69 11.94
N LEU A 74 -19.71 8.11 10.69
CA LEU A 74 -18.78 9.04 10.04
C LEU A 74 -18.64 10.38 10.75
N HIS A 75 -19.71 10.85 11.41
CA HIS A 75 -19.65 12.09 12.19
C HIS A 75 -18.59 12.01 13.30
N GLU A 76 -18.38 10.83 13.89
CA GLU A 76 -17.38 10.63 14.95
C GLU A 76 -15.98 10.99 14.46
N LEU A 77 -15.64 10.63 13.23
CA LEU A 77 -14.35 10.88 12.58
C LEU A 77 -14.17 12.34 12.11
N ALA A 78 -15.22 13.15 12.19
CA ALA A 78 -15.18 14.59 11.91
C ALA A 78 -15.39 15.44 13.18
N SER A 79 -15.52 14.81 14.35
CA SER A 79 -15.79 15.51 15.60
C SER A 79 -14.57 16.29 16.10
N THR A 80 -14.82 17.36 16.84
CA THR A 80 -13.75 18.16 17.47
C THR A 80 -12.91 17.33 18.46
N GLU A 81 -13.54 16.38 19.14
CA GLU A 81 -12.87 15.48 20.07
C GLU A 81 -11.87 14.58 19.34
N PHE A 82 -12.32 13.89 18.28
CA PHE A 82 -11.47 13.07 17.42
C PHE A 82 -10.29 13.85 16.85
N ILE A 83 -10.54 15.05 16.31
CA ILE A 83 -9.51 15.90 15.69
C ILE A 83 -8.45 16.29 16.73
N ASN A 84 -8.88 16.74 17.91
CA ASN A 84 -7.96 17.18 18.96
C ASN A 84 -7.19 16.01 19.60
N MET A 85 -7.80 14.82 19.66
CA MET A 85 -7.20 13.64 20.26
C MET A 85 -6.20 12.95 19.32
N PHE A 86 -6.55 12.78 18.05
CA PHE A 86 -5.78 11.95 17.12
C PHE A 86 -5.10 12.77 16.02
N ILE A 87 -5.87 13.55 15.25
CA ILE A 87 -5.37 14.24 14.05
C ILE A 87 -4.30 15.28 14.39
N LYS A 88 -4.50 16.07 15.45
CA LYS A 88 -3.51 17.10 15.86
C LYS A 88 -2.29 16.53 16.59
N LYS A 89 -2.35 15.28 17.03
CA LYS A 89 -1.33 14.67 17.90
C LYS A 89 -0.55 13.54 17.21
N GLY A 90 -0.87 13.21 15.96
CA GLY A 90 -0.19 12.16 15.23
C GLY A 90 -0.82 11.89 13.87
N SER A 91 -0.35 10.83 13.22
CA SER A 91 -0.83 10.37 11.93
C SER A 91 -1.88 9.27 12.13
N PHE A 92 -3.14 9.58 11.84
CA PHE A 92 -4.25 8.64 11.95
C PHE A 92 -4.59 8.06 10.57
N TYR A 93 -4.80 6.75 10.54
CA TYR A 93 -5.11 5.99 9.34
C TYR A 93 -6.43 5.26 9.58
N ALA A 94 -7.42 5.49 8.73
CA ALA A 94 -8.64 4.70 8.73
C ALA A 94 -9.05 4.35 7.30
N LEU A 95 -9.53 3.13 7.10
CA LEU A 95 -10.05 2.65 5.83
C LEU A 95 -11.30 1.82 6.07
N SER A 96 -12.39 2.12 5.34
CA SER A 96 -13.61 1.33 5.40
C SER A 96 -13.33 -0.12 5.01
N TYR A 97 -13.82 -1.05 5.82
CA TYR A 97 -13.54 -2.47 5.68
C TYR A 97 -14.67 -3.18 4.94
N ASN A 98 -14.30 -4.06 4.02
CA ASN A 98 -15.23 -4.89 3.24
C ASN A 98 -16.26 -4.06 2.44
N THR A 99 -15.84 -2.89 1.96
CA THR A 99 -16.59 -2.02 1.03
C THR A 99 -15.86 -2.01 -0.30
N LYS A 100 -16.50 -2.42 -1.39
CA LYS A 100 -15.88 -2.45 -2.71
C LYS A 100 -16.00 -1.10 -3.39
N ILE A 101 -14.90 -0.52 -3.85
CA ILE A 101 -14.90 0.88 -4.34
C ILE A 101 -15.77 1.10 -5.59
N ASP A 102 -15.96 0.08 -6.41
CA ASP A 102 -16.81 0.12 -7.61
C ASP A 102 -18.31 0.04 -7.27
N GLN A 103 -18.68 -0.61 -6.17
CA GLN A 103 -20.07 -0.91 -5.80
C GLN A 103 -20.55 -0.04 -4.64
N ASP A 104 -19.77 0.03 -3.57
CA ASP A 104 -20.14 0.57 -2.27
C ASP A 104 -19.57 1.98 -2.04
N ASN A 105 -20.08 2.66 -1.01
CA ASN A 105 -19.45 3.86 -0.49
C ASN A 105 -18.18 3.46 0.28
N CYS A 106 -17.05 4.08 -0.03
CA CYS A 106 -15.78 3.86 0.64
C CYS A 106 -15.30 5.13 1.35
N VAL A 107 -14.68 4.98 2.51
CA VAL A 107 -14.23 6.10 3.34
C VAL A 107 -12.82 5.86 3.83
N ALA A 108 -12.01 6.90 3.80
CA ALA A 108 -10.65 6.88 4.30
C ALA A 108 -10.32 8.13 5.12
N VAL A 109 -9.50 7.96 6.16
CA VAL A 109 -8.81 9.07 6.85
C VAL A 109 -7.33 8.94 6.55
N LEU A 110 -6.77 9.99 5.96
CA LEU A 110 -5.35 10.08 5.61
C LEU A 110 -4.52 10.65 6.77
N PRO A 111 -3.22 10.32 6.85
CA PRO A 111 -2.32 10.89 7.86
C PRO A 111 -2.17 12.41 7.74
N THR A 112 -2.52 12.99 6.59
CA THR A 112 -2.59 14.44 6.37
C THR A 112 -3.77 15.11 7.08
N GLY A 113 -4.64 14.33 7.75
CA GLY A 113 -5.83 14.83 8.43
C GLY A 113 -7.01 15.10 7.49
N LYS A 114 -7.00 14.52 6.29
CA LYS A 114 -8.11 14.60 5.35
C LYS A 114 -9.00 13.37 5.44
N LEU A 115 -10.31 13.61 5.58
CA LEU A 115 -11.36 12.61 5.46
C LEU A 115 -11.84 12.58 4.00
N ILE A 116 -11.70 11.43 3.35
CA ILE A 116 -12.01 11.20 1.94
C ILE A 116 -13.20 10.26 1.87
N LEU A 117 -14.26 10.66 1.17
CA LEU A 117 -15.43 9.84 0.93
C LEU A 117 -15.54 9.61 -0.58
N SER A 118 -15.49 8.35 -1.00
CA SER A 118 -15.87 7.92 -2.36
C SER A 118 -17.29 7.38 -2.28
N VAL A 119 -18.25 8.14 -2.80
CA VAL A 119 -19.68 7.85 -2.65
C VAL A 119 -20.37 7.70 -3.99
N ASP A 120 -21.45 6.92 -4.00
CA ASP A 120 -22.35 6.87 -5.14
C ASP A 120 -23.10 8.20 -5.34
N LYS A 121 -23.78 8.31 -6.49
CA LYS A 121 -24.51 9.51 -6.88
C LYS A 121 -25.60 9.89 -5.88
N ASP A 122 -26.39 8.91 -5.43
CA ASP A 122 -27.54 9.16 -4.57
C ASP A 122 -27.06 9.65 -3.20
N THR A 123 -26.02 9.03 -2.65
CA THR A 123 -25.37 9.43 -1.41
C THR A 123 -24.73 10.81 -1.53
N PHE A 124 -24.10 11.13 -2.67
CA PHE A 124 -23.53 12.47 -2.90
C PHE A 124 -24.60 13.57 -2.88
N GLU A 125 -25.70 13.39 -3.60
CA GLU A 125 -26.82 14.32 -3.64
C GLU A 125 -27.52 14.42 -2.27
N ASP A 126 -27.70 13.27 -1.61
CA ASP A 126 -28.24 13.16 -0.25
C ASP A 126 -27.37 13.87 0.77
N LEU A 127 -26.03 13.86 0.69
CA LEU A 127 -25.16 14.59 1.60
C LEU A 127 -25.19 16.10 1.30
N GLY A 128 -25.18 16.48 0.02
CA GLY A 128 -25.10 17.87 -0.40
C GLY A 128 -23.83 18.57 0.11
N LEU A 129 -22.72 17.83 0.13
CA LEU A 129 -21.38 18.35 0.41
C LEU A 129 -20.66 18.67 -0.90
N GLU A 130 -19.67 19.57 -0.85
CA GLU A 130 -18.84 19.88 -1.99
C GLU A 130 -17.92 18.71 -2.32
N GLY A 131 -17.88 18.31 -3.60
CA GLY A 131 -17.04 17.23 -4.09
C GLY A 131 -16.92 17.27 -5.60
N VAL A 132 -16.11 16.36 -6.14
CA VAL A 132 -15.85 16.24 -7.58
C VAL A 132 -16.38 14.91 -8.10
N ARG A 133 -16.65 14.84 -9.40
CA ARG A 133 -16.94 13.55 -10.06
C ARG A 133 -15.65 12.75 -10.07
N SER A 134 -15.73 11.46 -9.76
CA SER A 134 -14.55 10.59 -9.86
C SER A 134 -14.06 10.55 -11.31
N HIS A 135 -12.74 10.50 -11.48
CA HIS A 135 -12.08 10.39 -12.79
C HIS A 135 -12.43 9.09 -13.52
N TYR A 136 -12.89 8.07 -12.77
CA TYR A 136 -13.24 6.75 -13.31
C TYR A 136 -14.72 6.61 -13.66
N ALA A 137 -15.52 7.65 -13.41
CA ALA A 137 -16.90 7.63 -13.79
C ALA A 137 -16.99 7.67 -15.33
N GLY A 138 -17.59 6.64 -15.95
CA GLY A 138 -17.80 6.58 -17.39
C GLY A 138 -18.69 7.72 -17.92
N LYS A 139 -19.35 7.51 -19.08
CA LYS A 139 -20.23 8.55 -19.66
C LYS A 139 -21.31 9.07 -18.70
N THR A 140 -21.78 8.23 -17.79
CA THR A 140 -22.68 8.58 -16.70
C THR A 140 -21.90 8.52 -15.38
N PRO A 141 -21.71 9.65 -14.68
CA PRO A 141 -20.94 9.66 -13.45
C PRO A 141 -21.72 8.98 -12.32
N MET A 142 -21.20 7.87 -11.81
CA MET A 142 -21.81 7.08 -10.75
C MET A 142 -21.06 7.16 -9.41
N LYS A 143 -19.86 7.76 -9.40
CA LYS A 143 -19.03 7.94 -8.20
C LYS A 143 -18.56 9.38 -8.08
N TYR A 144 -18.53 9.88 -6.85
CA TYR A 144 -18.16 11.23 -6.47
C TYR A 144 -17.22 11.20 -5.27
N ILE A 145 -16.20 12.05 -5.30
CA ILE A 145 -15.21 12.16 -4.24
C ILE A 145 -15.43 13.46 -3.46
N ILE A 146 -15.67 13.33 -2.16
CA ILE A 146 -15.76 14.43 -1.20
C ILE A 146 -14.48 14.41 -0.37
N LYS A 147 -13.76 15.54 -0.34
CA LYS A 147 -12.54 15.71 0.46
C LYS A 147 -12.79 16.75 1.56
N ILE A 148 -12.69 16.33 2.81
CA ILE A 148 -12.86 17.21 3.98
C ILE A 148 -11.51 17.29 4.68
N ASP A 149 -10.89 18.45 4.64
CA ASP A 149 -9.68 18.72 5.41
C ASP A 149 -10.08 19.02 6.86
N LEU A 150 -9.69 18.14 7.80
CA LEU A 150 -9.99 18.29 9.22
C LEU A 150 -8.99 19.22 9.94
N THR A 151 -7.94 19.65 9.25
CA THR A 151 -6.86 20.48 9.79
C THR A 151 -6.99 21.95 9.37
N GLU A 152 -7.81 22.25 8.36
CA GLU A 152 -8.01 23.61 7.87
C GLU A 152 -8.64 24.51 8.95
N ALA A 153 -8.26 25.79 8.95
CA ALA A 153 -8.81 26.78 9.89
C ALA A 153 -10.33 26.97 9.73
N ALA A 154 -10.87 26.79 8.51
CA ALA A 154 -12.29 26.90 8.22
C ALA A 154 -13.13 25.77 8.87
N PHE A 155 -12.49 24.68 9.31
CA PHE A 155 -13.10 23.55 10.01
C PHE A 155 -13.06 23.70 11.54
N ALA A 156 -12.83 24.91 12.04
CA ALA A 156 -13.00 25.23 13.45
C ALA A 156 -14.44 24.95 13.93
N PRO A 157 -14.67 24.62 15.23
CA PRO A 157 -15.97 24.21 15.77
C PRO A 157 -17.13 25.19 15.45
N ASP A 158 -16.84 26.49 15.44
CA ASP A 158 -17.84 27.53 15.15
C ASP A 158 -17.97 27.87 13.66
N GLY A 159 -17.08 27.32 12.84
CA GLY A 159 -16.99 27.54 11.41
C GLY A 159 -18.21 27.02 10.66
N LYS A 160 -18.57 27.73 9.58
CA LYS A 160 -19.69 27.34 8.72
C LYS A 160 -19.48 25.95 8.09
N LYS A 161 -18.23 25.63 7.71
CA LYS A 161 -17.90 24.36 7.08
C LYS A 161 -18.00 23.19 8.06
N TYR A 162 -17.48 23.34 9.29
CA TYR A 162 -17.68 22.36 10.36
C TYR A 162 -19.16 22.07 10.59
N LYS A 163 -19.96 23.11 10.85
CA LYS A 163 -21.42 22.98 11.07
C LYS A 163 -22.13 22.31 9.90
N ARG A 164 -21.76 22.64 8.65
CA ARG A 164 -22.32 22.02 7.44
C ARG A 164 -22.00 20.53 7.34
N VAL A 165 -20.75 20.14 7.58
CA VAL A 165 -20.32 18.74 7.54
C VAL A 165 -20.97 17.95 8.66
N THR A 166 -20.96 18.48 9.88
CA THR A 166 -21.64 17.85 11.03
C THR A 166 -23.11 17.62 10.71
N TRP A 167 -23.85 18.64 10.28
CA TRP A 167 -25.26 18.53 9.92
C TRP A 167 -25.50 17.49 8.81
N ALA A 168 -24.65 17.45 7.78
CA ALA A 168 -24.78 16.48 6.69
C ALA A 168 -24.61 15.03 7.18
N LEU A 169 -23.63 14.79 8.07
CA LEU A 169 -23.28 13.46 8.57
C LEU A 169 -24.13 12.99 9.77
N THR A 170 -24.92 13.88 10.39
CA THR A 170 -25.80 13.53 11.51
C THR A 170 -27.27 13.61 11.15
N GLU A 171 -27.76 14.80 10.82
CA GLU A 171 -29.19 15.07 10.63
C GLU A 171 -29.68 14.71 9.23
N LYS A 172 -28.85 14.94 8.21
CA LYS A 172 -29.26 14.70 6.82
C LYS A 172 -29.12 13.23 6.42
N LYS A 173 -27.91 12.68 6.52
CA LYS A 173 -27.61 11.30 6.17
C LYS A 173 -26.59 10.71 7.14
N SER A 174 -27.09 10.05 8.17
CA SER A 174 -26.24 9.25 9.05
C SER A 174 -25.73 8.01 8.31
N MET A 175 -24.42 7.81 8.33
CA MET A 175 -23.76 6.67 7.71
C MET A 175 -22.76 6.06 8.68
N ASN A 176 -22.73 4.73 8.69
CA ASN A 176 -21.85 3.96 9.55
C ASN A 176 -21.08 2.95 8.71
N PHE A 177 -19.83 2.69 9.11
CA PHE A 177 -18.95 1.73 8.43
C PHE A 177 -18.14 0.94 9.45
N ASP A 178 -17.74 -0.26 9.04
CA ASP A 178 -16.66 -0.97 9.71
C ASP A 178 -15.33 -0.37 9.22
N PHE A 179 -14.36 -0.18 10.10
CA PHE A 179 -13.08 0.42 9.75
C PHE A 179 -11.90 -0.40 10.24
N LEU A 180 -10.89 -0.53 9.37
CA LEU A 180 -9.52 -0.78 9.78
C LEU A 180 -8.91 0.54 10.22
N MET A 181 -8.33 0.59 11.42
CA MET A 181 -7.73 1.80 11.99
C MET A 181 -6.35 1.54 12.58
N ALA A 182 -5.46 2.50 12.41
CA ALA A 182 -4.18 2.57 13.10
C ALA A 182 -3.83 4.05 13.38
N TRP A 183 -3.04 4.28 14.42
CA TRP A 183 -2.59 5.63 14.77
C TRP A 183 -1.12 5.59 15.16
N HIS A 184 -0.36 6.53 14.61
CA HIS A 184 1.05 6.71 14.92
C HIS A 184 1.27 8.08 15.58
N CYS A 185 1.85 8.08 16.77
CA CYS A 185 2.20 9.29 17.50
C CYS A 185 3.65 9.17 17.98
N THR A 186 4.46 10.20 17.72
CA THR A 186 5.85 10.25 18.16
C THR A 186 5.91 10.46 19.67
N GLY A 187 6.50 9.52 20.40
CA GLY A 187 6.93 9.70 21.79
C GLY A 187 6.24 8.84 22.86
N VAL A 188 5.16 8.09 22.56
CA VAL A 188 4.53 7.18 23.55
C VAL A 188 3.79 5.99 22.89
N GLU A 189 4.48 4.90 22.53
CA GLU A 189 3.84 3.72 21.90
C GLU A 189 2.74 3.07 22.78
N GLY A 190 2.96 2.99 24.10
CA GLY A 190 1.98 2.40 25.02
C GLY A 190 0.69 3.20 25.22
N ALA A 191 0.69 4.50 24.89
CA ALA A 191 -0.49 5.35 25.04
C ALA A 191 -1.44 5.26 23.83
N VAL A 192 -0.93 4.87 22.65
CA VAL A 192 -1.70 4.72 21.41
C VAL A 192 -2.84 3.71 21.58
N GLU A 193 -2.51 2.51 22.08
CA GLU A 193 -3.48 1.43 22.29
C GLU A 193 -4.60 1.85 23.26
N SER A 194 -4.21 2.46 24.39
CA SER A 194 -5.15 2.93 25.41
C SER A 194 -6.10 3.99 24.86
N MET A 195 -5.59 4.93 24.06
CA MET A 195 -6.39 6.02 23.50
C MET A 195 -7.43 5.52 22.49
N ILE A 196 -7.07 4.66 21.53
CA ILE A 196 -8.04 4.11 20.56
C ILE A 196 -9.13 3.32 21.28
N LYS A 197 -8.75 2.39 22.18
CA LYS A 197 -9.72 1.57 22.92
C LYS A 197 -10.64 2.41 23.80
N SER A 198 -10.10 3.44 24.45
CA SER A 198 -10.89 4.33 25.30
C SER A 198 -11.87 5.17 24.48
N TYR A 199 -11.41 5.78 23.39
CA TYR A 199 -12.23 6.65 22.55
C TYR A 199 -13.37 5.88 21.87
N PHE A 200 -13.06 4.71 21.31
CA PHE A 200 -14.04 3.85 20.62
C PHE A 200 -14.70 2.81 21.53
N SER A 201 -14.67 3.00 22.86
CA SER A 201 -15.18 2.04 23.84
C SER A 201 -16.67 1.70 23.69
N LYS A 202 -17.45 2.58 23.05
CA LYS A 202 -18.88 2.36 22.73
C LYS A 202 -19.11 1.45 21.52
N TYR A 203 -18.07 1.13 20.75
CA TYR A 203 -18.14 0.30 19.55
C TYR A 203 -17.54 -1.08 19.79
N GLU A 204 -17.96 -2.07 18.99
CA GLU A 204 -17.28 -3.36 18.94
C GLU A 204 -15.89 -3.16 18.33
N THR A 205 -14.87 -3.19 19.20
CA THR A 205 -13.47 -2.95 18.85
C THR A 205 -12.67 -4.24 19.01
N LYS A 206 -12.01 -4.68 17.94
CA LYS A 206 -11.12 -5.83 17.96
C LYS A 206 -9.70 -5.43 17.57
N GLU A 207 -8.75 -5.79 18.40
CA GLU A 207 -7.32 -5.60 18.12
C GLU A 207 -6.78 -6.77 17.31
N HIS A 208 -5.90 -6.46 16.36
CA HIS A 208 -5.25 -7.41 15.48
C HIS A 208 -3.75 -7.12 15.36
N CYS A 209 -2.97 -8.18 15.25
CA CYS A 209 -1.57 -8.11 14.81
C CYS A 209 -1.49 -8.56 13.34
N PRO A 210 -0.59 -7.97 12.53
CA PRO A 210 -0.27 -8.47 11.21
C PRO A 210 0.14 -9.94 11.25
N LYS A 211 -0.33 -10.72 10.28
CA LYS A 211 0.09 -12.11 10.08
C LYS A 211 1.48 -12.11 9.45
N ILE A 212 2.40 -12.89 10.02
CA ILE A 212 3.75 -13.04 9.50
C ILE A 212 3.91 -14.47 8.98
N ASP A 213 4.37 -14.60 7.74
CA ASP A 213 4.74 -15.86 7.08
C ASP A 213 6.22 -15.80 6.68
N MET A 214 7.00 -16.80 7.08
CA MET A 214 8.44 -16.86 6.82
C MET A 214 8.79 -18.20 6.19
N ARG A 215 9.56 -18.16 5.11
CA ARG A 215 9.97 -19.35 4.36
C ARG A 215 11.42 -19.27 3.95
N ILE A 216 12.10 -20.41 3.99
CA ILE A 216 13.40 -20.60 3.35
C ILE A 216 13.12 -21.38 2.08
N LEU A 217 13.33 -20.73 0.95
CA LEU A 217 13.28 -21.33 -0.38
C LEU A 217 14.64 -21.97 -0.64
N ARG A 218 14.67 -23.16 -1.23
CA ARG A 218 15.90 -23.88 -1.58
C ARG A 218 15.97 -24.11 -3.07
N ASP A 219 17.20 -24.25 -3.58
CA ASP A 219 17.47 -24.55 -4.99
C ASP A 219 16.70 -23.60 -5.93
N LEU A 220 16.69 -22.30 -5.61
CA LEU A 220 15.86 -21.30 -6.26
C LEU A 220 16.56 -20.75 -7.51
N PRO A 221 16.04 -20.97 -8.74
CA PRO A 221 16.54 -20.27 -9.91
C PRO A 221 16.27 -18.77 -9.77
N CYS A 222 17.32 -17.98 -9.92
CA CYS A 222 17.32 -16.56 -9.63
C CYS A 222 17.90 -15.76 -10.80
N PRO A 223 17.21 -14.73 -11.31
CA PRO A 223 17.69 -13.88 -12.39
C PRO A 223 18.99 -13.17 -12.02
N VAL A 224 19.93 -13.11 -12.97
CA VAL A 224 21.14 -12.30 -12.84
C VAL A 224 20.78 -10.86 -13.16
N VAL A 225 20.96 -9.95 -12.21
CA VAL A 225 20.65 -8.52 -12.39
C VAL A 225 21.87 -7.65 -12.13
N GLN A 226 22.02 -6.60 -12.95
CA GLN A 226 23.11 -5.63 -12.82
C GLN A 226 22.52 -4.25 -12.54
N ASN A 227 22.84 -3.66 -11.39
CA ASN A 227 22.31 -2.36 -10.94
C ASN A 227 22.32 -1.26 -12.04
N LEU A 228 23.40 -1.17 -12.82
CA LEU A 228 23.55 -0.11 -13.81
C LEU A 228 22.65 -0.28 -15.05
N ASP A 229 22.13 -1.48 -15.30
CA ASP A 229 21.47 -1.87 -16.54
C ASP A 229 20.06 -2.40 -16.29
N TYR A 230 19.19 -1.58 -15.70
CA TYR A 230 17.80 -1.95 -15.37
C TYR A 230 16.91 -2.35 -16.57
N LYS A 231 17.36 -2.06 -17.80
CA LYS A 231 16.71 -2.55 -19.03
C LYS A 231 17.13 -3.95 -19.45
N GLY A 232 18.08 -4.54 -18.73
CA GLY A 232 18.73 -5.78 -19.12
C GLY A 232 19.77 -5.58 -20.21
N LYS A 233 20.62 -6.58 -20.36
CA LYS A 233 21.62 -6.73 -21.42
C LYS A 233 21.53 -8.16 -21.93
N PRO A 234 21.36 -8.37 -23.25
CA PRO A 234 21.28 -9.71 -23.81
C PRO A 234 22.42 -10.59 -23.31
N GLU A 235 22.09 -11.79 -22.83
CA GLU A 235 23.03 -12.81 -22.32
C GLU A 235 23.85 -12.42 -21.06
N GLU A 236 23.74 -11.19 -20.56
CA GLU A 236 24.53 -10.70 -19.41
C GLU A 236 23.70 -10.41 -18.16
N SER A 237 22.49 -9.88 -18.30
CA SER A 237 21.62 -9.55 -17.18
C SER A 237 20.16 -9.35 -17.58
N CYS A 238 19.26 -9.78 -16.71
CA CYS A 238 17.82 -9.58 -16.85
C CYS A 238 17.41 -8.12 -16.59
N SER A 239 16.29 -7.73 -17.19
CA SER A 239 15.66 -6.44 -16.98
C SER A 239 14.89 -6.37 -15.66
N ALA A 240 14.58 -5.15 -15.22
CA ALA A 240 13.78 -4.91 -14.03
C ALA A 240 12.33 -5.40 -14.19
N GLU A 241 11.80 -5.44 -15.41
CA GLU A 241 10.47 -5.97 -15.71
C GLU A 241 10.41 -7.50 -15.56
N GLU A 242 11.42 -8.20 -16.08
CA GLU A 242 11.56 -9.66 -15.90
C GLU A 242 11.75 -10.03 -14.43
N LEU A 243 12.58 -9.27 -13.70
CA LEU A 243 12.74 -9.47 -12.26
C LEU A 243 11.43 -9.23 -11.51
N PHE A 244 10.67 -8.18 -11.88
CA PHE A 244 9.39 -7.85 -11.26
C PHE A 244 8.38 -8.99 -11.38
N ASP A 245 8.24 -9.57 -12.58
CA ASP A 245 7.35 -10.72 -12.82
C ASP A 245 7.81 -11.96 -12.02
N TRP A 246 9.12 -12.25 -12.04
CA TRP A 246 9.72 -13.33 -11.27
C TRP A 246 9.52 -13.21 -9.76
N ILE A 247 9.69 -12.02 -9.18
CA ILE A 247 9.39 -11.77 -7.76
C ILE A 247 7.92 -12.10 -7.45
N GLY A 248 7.00 -11.75 -8.36
CA GLY A 248 5.59 -12.09 -8.26
C GLY A 248 5.35 -13.61 -8.21
N ALA A 249 5.98 -14.36 -9.11
CA ALA A 249 5.90 -15.82 -9.14
C ALA A 249 6.44 -16.47 -7.86
N VAL A 250 7.65 -16.07 -7.43
CA VAL A 250 8.28 -16.59 -6.20
C VAL A 250 7.44 -16.29 -4.97
N SER A 251 6.91 -15.06 -4.85
CA SER A 251 6.06 -14.65 -3.73
C SER A 251 4.76 -15.44 -3.62
N ASN A 252 4.27 -15.99 -4.75
CA ASN A 252 3.06 -16.81 -4.80
C ASN A 252 3.36 -18.32 -4.87
N ASN A 253 4.61 -18.74 -4.59
CA ASN A 253 5.02 -20.14 -4.58
C ASN A 253 4.78 -20.85 -5.92
N VAL A 254 5.00 -20.13 -7.02
CA VAL A 254 4.98 -20.68 -8.37
C VAL A 254 6.33 -21.32 -8.67
N ASP A 255 6.31 -22.57 -9.11
CA ASP A 255 7.53 -23.27 -9.54
C ASP A 255 8.07 -22.65 -10.84
N CYS A 256 9.33 -22.23 -10.81
CA CYS A 256 10.01 -21.57 -11.93
C CYS A 256 10.97 -22.52 -12.68
N ASN A 257 10.96 -23.82 -12.36
CA ASN A 257 11.85 -24.80 -12.96
C ASN A 257 11.39 -25.35 -14.33
N ASN A 258 10.18 -24.98 -14.78
CA ASN A 258 9.64 -25.35 -16.10
C ASN A 258 9.72 -26.88 -16.37
N HIS A 259 9.32 -27.69 -15.39
CA HIS A 259 9.24 -29.14 -15.53
C HIS A 259 7.93 -29.55 -16.21
N ALA A 260 8.02 -30.42 -17.22
CA ALA A 260 6.88 -31.01 -17.90
C ALA A 260 6.59 -32.40 -17.32
N ASP A 261 5.76 -32.46 -16.28
CA ASP A 261 5.33 -33.72 -15.67
C ASP A 261 3.95 -34.15 -16.19
N SER A 262 2.87 -33.65 -15.56
CA SER A 262 1.48 -33.99 -15.89
C SER A 262 0.74 -32.88 -16.66
N PHE A 263 1.31 -31.68 -16.66
CA PHE A 263 0.87 -30.52 -17.43
C PHE A 263 2.11 -29.69 -17.80
N ILE A 264 1.99 -28.85 -18.82
CA ILE A 264 3.08 -27.96 -19.25
C ILE A 264 2.89 -26.62 -18.55
N SER A 265 3.84 -26.23 -17.68
CA SER A 265 3.98 -24.85 -17.21
C SER A 265 4.98 -24.13 -18.11
N THR A 266 4.54 -23.19 -18.94
CA THR A 266 5.46 -22.43 -19.82
C THR A 266 6.19 -21.30 -19.10
N TYR A 267 5.87 -21.06 -17.83
CA TYR A 267 6.54 -20.03 -17.03
C TYR A 267 7.85 -20.58 -16.46
N GLY A 268 8.92 -19.79 -16.57
CA GLY A 268 10.25 -20.15 -16.10
C GLY A 268 11.00 -18.94 -15.58
N CYS A 269 12.10 -19.18 -14.87
CA CYS A 269 13.01 -18.13 -14.44
C CYS A 269 13.61 -17.39 -15.66
N PRO A 270 13.63 -16.04 -15.67
CA PRO A 270 14.30 -15.26 -16.71
C PRO A 270 15.80 -15.56 -16.82
N ASP A 271 16.30 -15.65 -18.04
CA ASP A 271 17.73 -15.85 -18.35
C ASP A 271 18.46 -14.54 -18.68
N PRO A 272 19.74 -14.39 -18.27
CA PRO A 272 20.56 -15.39 -17.58
C PRO A 272 20.20 -15.55 -16.10
N SER A 273 20.21 -16.80 -15.63
CA SER A 273 19.87 -17.15 -14.24
C SER A 273 20.97 -17.95 -13.53
N THR A 274 20.95 -17.91 -12.20
CA THR A 274 21.81 -18.72 -11.32
C THR A 274 20.95 -19.41 -10.27
N VAL A 275 21.30 -20.64 -9.88
CA VAL A 275 20.59 -21.36 -8.82
C VAL A 275 21.17 -20.98 -7.47
N LEU A 276 20.33 -20.43 -6.59
CA LEU A 276 20.68 -20.13 -5.21
C LEU A 276 20.45 -21.38 -4.36
N ASP A 277 21.37 -21.68 -3.45
CA ASP A 277 21.20 -22.76 -2.47
C ASP A 277 19.98 -22.46 -1.57
N GLN A 278 19.87 -21.20 -1.14
CA GLN A 278 18.78 -20.76 -0.27
C GLN A 278 18.41 -19.28 -0.47
N ALA A 279 17.15 -18.96 -0.24
CA ALA A 279 16.66 -17.58 -0.15
C ALA A 279 15.61 -17.45 0.96
N TYR A 280 15.64 -16.33 1.67
CA TYR A 280 14.69 -16.05 2.75
C TYR A 280 13.56 -15.17 2.24
N LEU A 281 12.33 -15.70 2.23
CA LEU A 281 11.12 -14.96 1.90
C LEU A 281 10.31 -14.71 3.17
N CYS A 282 10.01 -13.45 3.45
CA CYS A 282 9.09 -13.08 4.53
C CYS A 282 7.94 -12.26 3.97
N THR A 283 6.74 -12.52 4.44
CA THR A 283 5.52 -11.78 4.09
C THR A 283 4.77 -11.40 5.35
N VAL A 284 4.46 -10.12 5.49
CA VAL A 284 3.63 -9.56 6.55
C VAL A 284 2.33 -9.07 5.92
N SER A 285 1.18 -9.54 6.43
CA SER A 285 -0.15 -9.19 5.92
C SER A 285 -1.05 -8.63 7.02
N GLY A 286 -1.68 -7.49 6.79
CA GLY A 286 -2.54 -6.81 7.77
C GLY A 286 -2.89 -5.40 7.34
N PHE A 287 -3.03 -4.48 8.29
CA PHE A 287 -3.12 -3.04 8.01
C PHE A 287 -1.82 -2.38 8.51
N ILE A 288 -0.89 -2.14 7.58
CA ILE A 288 0.50 -1.76 7.88
C ILE A 288 0.69 -0.28 7.56
N ILE A 289 1.15 0.50 8.54
CA ILE A 289 1.37 1.94 8.35
C ILE A 289 2.68 2.21 7.61
N PRO A 290 2.75 3.28 6.78
CA PRO A 290 3.93 3.61 5.99
C PRO A 290 5.21 3.78 6.80
N ASP A 291 5.12 4.34 8.01
CA ASP A 291 6.28 4.54 8.88
C ASP A 291 6.96 3.22 9.26
N LYS A 292 6.18 2.15 9.45
CA LYS A 292 6.72 0.80 9.73
C LYS A 292 7.31 0.14 8.49
N VAL A 293 6.74 0.40 7.32
CA VAL A 293 7.34 -0.02 6.04
C VAL A 293 8.68 0.69 5.82
N TYR A 294 8.74 1.98 6.13
CA TYR A 294 9.97 2.76 6.03
C TYR A 294 11.05 2.29 7.02
N GLU A 295 10.66 1.98 8.27
CA GLU A 295 11.56 1.37 9.26
C GLU A 295 12.14 0.04 8.75
N LEU A 296 11.32 -0.81 8.11
CA LEU A 296 11.79 -2.04 7.48
C LEU A 296 12.73 -1.77 6.30
N LEU A 297 12.38 -0.82 5.43
CA LEU A 297 13.23 -0.42 4.30
C LEU A 297 14.63 0.02 4.78
N GLU A 298 14.71 0.81 5.85
CA GLU A 298 15.99 1.23 6.42
C GLU A 298 16.79 0.05 6.98
N HIS A 299 16.17 -0.88 7.71
CA HIS A 299 16.89 -2.07 8.19
C HIS A 299 17.34 -3.00 7.06
N LEU A 300 16.55 -3.11 5.98
CA LEU A 300 16.95 -3.86 4.78
C LEU A 300 18.10 -3.16 4.05
N ARG A 301 18.12 -1.83 4.00
CA ARG A 301 19.26 -1.06 3.48
C ARG A 301 20.54 -1.28 4.29
N LEU A 302 20.43 -1.33 5.62
CA LEU A 302 21.54 -1.59 6.54
C LEU A 302 22.03 -3.04 6.50
N TYR A 303 21.28 -3.96 5.90
CA TYR A 303 21.69 -5.36 5.73
C TYR A 303 23.06 -5.50 5.04
N PHE A 304 23.39 -4.57 4.13
CA PHE A 304 24.65 -4.56 3.38
C PHE A 304 25.79 -3.78 4.04
N GLU A 305 25.65 -3.29 5.28
CA GLU A 305 26.78 -2.67 5.99
C GLU A 305 27.90 -3.67 6.28
N GLU A 306 27.52 -4.92 6.53
CA GLU A 306 28.46 -6.05 6.62
C GLU A 306 28.55 -6.77 5.28
N PRO A 307 29.74 -7.27 4.87
CA PRO A 307 29.87 -8.07 3.65
C PRO A 307 28.89 -9.25 3.63
N LYS A 308 28.11 -9.35 2.55
CA LYS A 308 27.13 -10.43 2.31
C LYS A 308 27.46 -11.18 1.02
N LEU A 309 26.97 -12.41 0.92
CA LEU A 309 27.00 -13.18 -0.32
C LEU A 309 25.98 -12.62 -1.34
N SER A 310 24.83 -12.17 -0.85
CA SER A 310 23.84 -11.53 -1.72
C SER A 310 24.34 -10.19 -2.25
N GLN A 311 24.03 -9.91 -3.51
CA GLN A 311 24.33 -8.63 -4.16
C GLN A 311 23.15 -7.66 -4.14
N TRP A 312 21.94 -8.18 -3.91
CA TRP A 312 20.70 -7.42 -3.86
C TRP A 312 19.64 -8.11 -2.99
N LEU A 313 18.61 -7.38 -2.59
CA LEU A 313 17.43 -7.94 -1.93
C LEU A 313 16.21 -7.14 -2.37
N THR A 314 15.01 -7.64 -2.08
CA THR A 314 13.78 -6.97 -2.52
C THR A 314 12.88 -6.62 -1.37
N LEU A 315 12.10 -5.55 -1.53
CA LEU A 315 10.97 -5.19 -0.67
C LEU A 315 9.79 -4.83 -1.57
N THR A 316 8.77 -5.67 -1.60
CA THR A 316 7.52 -5.46 -2.35
C THR A 316 6.40 -5.13 -1.39
N VAL A 317 5.64 -4.09 -1.70
CA VAL A 317 4.53 -3.60 -0.88
C VAL A 317 3.29 -3.50 -1.74
N HIS A 318 2.23 -4.18 -1.34
CA HIS A 318 0.91 -4.13 -1.97
C HIS A 318 -0.03 -3.32 -1.09
N GLY A 319 -0.74 -2.37 -1.70
CA GLY A 319 -1.85 -1.66 -1.11
C GLY A 319 -3.15 -2.44 -1.10
N PHE A 320 -4.19 -1.81 -0.57
CA PHE A 320 -5.55 -2.32 -0.63
C PHE A 320 -6.17 -2.05 -2.01
N ALA A 321 -6.82 -3.05 -2.58
CA ALA A 321 -7.55 -2.91 -3.85
C ALA A 321 -8.74 -1.94 -3.71
N ASP A 322 -9.47 -2.01 -2.60
CA ASP A 322 -10.69 -1.23 -2.35
C ASP A 322 -10.46 0.07 -1.55
N SER A 323 -9.28 0.67 -1.66
CA SER A 323 -9.00 1.98 -1.04
C SER A 323 -9.51 3.12 -1.92
N PRO A 324 -10.20 4.16 -1.40
CA PRO A 324 -10.58 5.34 -2.20
C PRO A 324 -9.40 6.21 -2.64
N VAL A 325 -8.22 5.98 -2.06
CA VAL A 325 -6.99 6.73 -2.33
C VAL A 325 -5.85 5.75 -2.60
N SER A 326 -5.09 5.97 -3.66
CA SER A 326 -3.85 5.24 -3.91
C SER A 326 -2.65 6.09 -3.49
N TRP A 327 -1.75 6.41 -4.41
CA TRP A 327 -0.57 7.23 -4.13
C TRP A 327 -0.98 8.68 -3.84
N ARG A 328 -0.35 9.26 -2.81
CA ARG A 328 -0.63 10.61 -2.30
C ARG A 328 -2.08 10.76 -1.87
N GLU A 329 -2.84 11.53 -2.65
CA GLU A 329 -4.26 11.79 -2.48
C GLU A 329 -5.01 11.57 -3.80
N ASN A 330 -4.39 10.79 -4.70
CA ASN A 330 -4.95 10.44 -6.00
C ASN A 330 -6.07 9.42 -5.80
N GLU A 331 -7.12 9.54 -6.60
CA GLU A 331 -8.20 8.57 -6.60
C GLU A 331 -7.67 7.21 -7.05
N HIS A 332 -7.96 6.17 -6.30
CA HIS A 332 -7.68 4.80 -6.76
C HIS A 332 -8.83 4.33 -7.64
N GLY A 333 -8.51 3.87 -8.84
CA GLY A 333 -9.46 3.28 -9.75
C GLY A 333 -9.56 1.78 -9.57
N PHE A 334 -10.77 1.24 -9.64
CA PHE A 334 -11.00 -0.19 -9.71
C PHE A 334 -12.03 -0.47 -10.81
N PHE A 335 -11.55 -0.95 -11.95
CA PHE A 335 -12.42 -1.37 -13.07
C PHE A 335 -12.16 -2.84 -13.43
N LYS A 336 -10.94 -3.14 -13.90
CA LYS A 336 -10.50 -4.49 -14.28
C LYS A 336 -9.19 -4.91 -13.62
N GLY A 337 -8.49 -3.96 -13.01
CA GLY A 337 -7.27 -4.11 -12.22
C GLY A 337 -7.25 -2.98 -11.18
N GLY A 338 -6.66 -3.28 -10.02
CA GLY A 338 -6.46 -2.35 -8.89
C GLY A 338 -5.00 -2.41 -8.47
N GLU A 339 -4.10 -2.41 -9.46
CA GLU A 339 -2.67 -2.46 -9.23
C GLU A 339 -2.24 -1.24 -8.43
N ASN A 340 -1.89 -1.48 -7.17
CA ASN A 340 -1.38 -0.47 -6.28
C ASN A 340 -0.24 -1.09 -5.47
N LEU A 341 0.92 -1.22 -6.09
CA LEU A 341 2.08 -1.85 -5.46
C LEU A 341 3.38 -1.21 -5.94
N TYR A 342 4.40 -1.32 -5.10
CA TYR A 342 5.76 -0.95 -5.44
C TYR A 342 6.77 -1.97 -4.93
N THR A 343 7.90 -2.06 -5.63
CA THR A 343 9.03 -2.91 -5.28
C THR A 343 10.31 -2.11 -5.26
N PHE A 344 11.03 -2.15 -4.14
CA PHE A 344 12.43 -1.77 -4.07
C PHE A 344 13.30 -2.99 -4.37
N VAL A 345 14.22 -2.84 -5.31
CA VAL A 345 15.37 -3.76 -5.47
C VAL A 345 16.58 -3.02 -4.91
N ILE A 346 17.10 -3.50 -3.79
CA ILE A 346 18.11 -2.83 -2.97
C ILE A 346 19.45 -3.50 -3.23
N PHE A 347 20.43 -2.76 -3.75
CA PHE A 347 21.76 -3.28 -4.06
C PHE A 347 22.76 -3.01 -2.94
N ASN A 348 23.80 -3.84 -2.87
CA ASN A 348 24.85 -3.75 -1.85
C ASN A 348 25.61 -2.41 -1.84
N ASN A 349 25.64 -1.70 -2.96
CA ASN A 349 26.29 -0.40 -3.11
C ASN A 349 25.41 0.78 -2.68
N GLN A 350 24.25 0.52 -2.06
CA GLN A 350 23.25 1.51 -1.62
C GLN A 350 22.49 2.17 -2.78
N ASP A 351 22.54 1.60 -3.98
CA ASP A 351 21.61 1.94 -5.04
C ASP A 351 20.32 1.13 -4.93
N TYR A 352 19.26 1.63 -5.55
CA TYR A 352 18.00 0.90 -5.65
C TYR A 352 17.30 1.12 -6.98
N TRP A 353 16.54 0.11 -7.38
CA TRP A 353 15.45 0.27 -8.34
C TRP A 353 14.14 0.43 -7.59
N LEU A 354 13.28 1.34 -8.06
CA LEU A 354 11.92 1.50 -7.61
C LEU A 354 10.99 1.18 -8.78
N LEU A 355 10.30 0.06 -8.65
CA LEU A 355 9.31 -0.43 -9.59
C LEU A 355 7.93 -0.09 -9.02
N MET A 356 7.13 0.70 -9.73
CA MET A 356 5.76 1.04 -9.32
C MET A 356 4.79 0.53 -10.36
N ALA A 357 3.95 -0.44 -9.99
CA ALA A 357 2.87 -0.91 -10.84
C ALA A 357 1.59 -0.18 -10.43
N VAL A 358 1.04 0.55 -11.40
CA VAL A 358 -0.07 1.46 -11.20
C VAL A 358 -1.24 1.01 -12.07
N GLY A 359 -2.43 1.02 -11.47
CA GLY A 359 -3.66 0.60 -12.11
C GLY A 359 -3.97 1.37 -13.38
N THR A 360 -4.78 0.77 -14.25
CA THR A 360 -5.13 1.26 -15.60
C THR A 360 -5.41 2.75 -15.70
N ASN A 361 -5.98 3.34 -14.64
CA ASN A 361 -6.40 4.72 -14.64
C ASN A 361 -5.73 5.57 -13.53
N ASP A 362 -4.87 4.98 -12.71
CA ASP A 362 -4.23 5.68 -11.60
C ASP A 362 -3.07 6.58 -12.06
N ASP A 363 -2.88 7.69 -11.35
CA ASP A 363 -1.75 8.59 -11.56
C ASP A 363 -0.50 8.09 -10.84
N CYS A 364 0.55 7.78 -11.60
CA CYS A 364 1.85 7.42 -11.04
C CYS A 364 2.63 8.69 -10.64
N PRO A 365 3.13 8.79 -9.39
CA PRO A 365 3.89 9.96 -8.97
C PRO A 365 5.30 9.99 -9.63
N PRO A 366 5.82 11.18 -10.00
CA PRO A 366 7.03 11.36 -10.80
C PRO A 366 8.31 11.35 -9.97
#